data_AF-A0A348N5K1-F1
#
_entry.id   AF-A0A348N5K1-F1
#
_cell.length_a   1.000
_cell.length_b   1.000
_cell.length_c   1.000
_cell.angle_alpha   90.00
_cell.angle_beta   90.00
_cell.angle_gamma   90.00
#
_symmetry.space_group_name_H-M   'P 1'
#
loop_
_entity.id
_entity.type
_entity.pdbx_description
1 polymer ?
#
loop_
_entity_poly.entity_id
_entity_poly.type
_entity_poly.pdbx_seq_one_letter_code
_entity_poly.pdbx_strand_id
1 'polypeptide(L)' 'MKDIEYILDFTVHLGREMLFAGANLERVNETMERVCKAYGLHEVSIFSLSSTISVSAKDADGDTKSRQVS' A
#
# COMPACT_ATOMS: atom_id res chain seq x y z
N MET A 1 -18.69 2.48 -4.29
CA MET A 1 -17.48 3.19 -4.74
C MET A 1 -16.32 2.66 -3.91
N LYS A 2 -15.50 1.75 -4.45
CA LYS A 2 -14.19 1.46 -3.86
C LYS A 2 -13.26 2.51 -4.46
N ASP A 3 -13.03 3.58 -3.73
CA ASP A 3 -12.11 4.61 -4.19
C ASP A 3 -10.69 4.06 -4.02
N ILE A 4 -10.08 3.65 -5.13
CA ILE A 4 -8.71 3.13 -5.15
C ILE A 4 -7.75 4.14 -4.51
N GLU A 5 -8.00 5.45 -4.64
CA GLU A 5 -7.15 6.47 -4.05
C GLU A 5 -7.21 6.43 -2.52
N TYR A 6 -8.40 6.27 -1.95
CA TYR A 6 -8.58 6.10 -0.51
C TYR A 6 -7.88 4.84 0.01
N ILE A 7 -8.00 3.71 -0.70
CA ILE A 7 -7.38 2.45 -0.28
C ILE A 7 -5.85 2.57 -0.28
N LEU A 8 -5.28 3.14 -1.34
CA LEU A 8 -3.83 3.31 -1.45
C LEU A 8 -3.31 4.32 -0.42
N ASP A 9 -4.04 5.41 -0.17
CA ASP A 9 -3.71 6.41 0.84
C ASP A 9 -3.69 5.79 2.26
N PHE A 10 -4.74 5.05 2.62
CA PHE A 10 -4.77 4.27 3.86
C PHE A 10 -3.59 3.30 3.95
N THR A 11 -3.29 2.58 2.87
CA THR A 11 -2.25 1.54 2.85
C THR A 11 -0.85 2.12 3.08
N VAL A 12 -0.51 3.25 2.45
CA VAL A 12 0.81 3.90 2.66
C VAL A 12 0.95 4.47 4.06
N HIS A 13 -0.12 5.05 4.61
CA HIS A 13 -0.12 5.57 5.97
C HIS A 13 0.00 4.44 7.00
N LEU A 14 -0.73 3.34 6.82
CA LEU A 14 -0.59 2.15 7.65
C LEU A 14 0.85 1.63 7.64
N GLY A 15 1.46 1.48 6.45
CA GLY A 15 2.84 1.00 6.34
C GLY A 15 3.84 1.91 7.05
N ARG A 16 3.63 3.23 6.98
CA ARG A 16 4.47 4.23 7.66
C ARG A 16 4.37 4.10 9.18
N GLU A 17 3.17 4.01 9.71
CA GLU A 17 2.96 3.84 11.15
C GLU A 17 3.52 2.49 11.65
N MET A 18 3.42 1.42 10.85
CA MET A 18 4.05 0.15 11.18
C MET A 18 5.58 0.25 11.26
N LEU A 19 6.23 0.96 10.32
CA LEU A 19 7.67 1.22 10.39
C LEU A 19 8.05 2.05 11.62
N PHE A 20 7.28 3.10 11.93
CA PHE A 20 7.48 3.90 13.14
C PHE A 20 7.35 3.07 14.43
N ALA A 21 6.44 2.09 14.43
CA ALA A 21 6.29 1.14 15.52
C ALA A 21 7.39 0.06 15.59
N GLY A 22 8.36 0.08 14.67
CA GLY A 22 9.49 -0.85 14.64
C GLY A 22 9.21 -2.17 13.93
N ALA A 23 8.16 -2.27 13.12
CA ALA A 23 7.96 -3.41 12.24
C ALA A 23 9.09 -3.48 11.20
N ASN A 24 9.50 -4.70 10.82
CA ASN A 24 10.45 -4.88 9.73
C ASN A 24 9.79 -4.63 8.36
N LEU A 25 10.59 -4.28 7.35
CA LEU A 25 10.10 -3.94 6.00
C LEU A 25 9.31 -5.08 5.36
N GLU A 26 9.74 -6.33 5.55
CA GLU A 26 9.05 -7.51 5.01
C GLU A 26 7.60 -7.60 5.54
N ARG A 27 7.41 -7.46 6.85
CA ARG A 27 6.09 -7.52 7.49
C ARG A 27 5.21 -6.34 7.08
N VAL A 28 5.79 -5.17 6.90
CA VAL A 28 5.08 -3.99 6.37
C VAL A 28 4.57 -4.27 4.97
N ASN A 29 5.44 -4.76 4.08
CA ASN A 29 5.09 -5.04 2.69
C ASN A 29 4.04 -6.15 2.58
N GLU A 30 4.19 -7.25 3.31
CA GLU A 30 3.19 -8.33 3.34
C GLU A 30 1.82 -7.82 3.83
N THR A 31 1.80 -6.93 4.82
CA THR A 31 0.56 -6.39 5.37
C THR A 31 -0.11 -5.45 4.38
N MET A 32 0.65 -4.53 3.78
CA MET A 32 0.15 -3.62 2.74
C MET A 32 -0.40 -4.40 1.53
N GLU A 33 0.30 -5.46 1.09
CA GLU A 33 -0.16 -6.29 -0.01
C GLU A 33 -1.48 -7.01 0.33
N ARG A 34 -1.59 -7.56 1.56
CA ARG A 34 -2.83 -8.20 2.04
C ARG A 34 -3.99 -7.22 2.11
N VAL A 35 -3.76 -5.98 2.55
CA VAL A 35 -4.77 -4.91 2.58
C VAL A 35 -5.28 -4.64 1.15
N CYS A 36 -4.38 -4.34 0.22
CA CYS A 36 -4.76 -4.10 -1.19
C CYS A 36 -5.57 -5.27 -1.77
N LYS A 37 -5.12 -6.51 -1.56
CA LYS A 37 -5.82 -7.72 -2.04
C LYS A 37 -7.18 -7.91 -1.38
N ALA A 38 -7.33 -7.62 -0.08
CA ALA A 38 -8.62 -7.71 0.62
C ALA A 38 -9.67 -6.73 0.05
N TYR A 39 -9.22 -5.57 -0.45
CA TYR A 39 -10.07 -4.62 -1.16
C TYR A 39 -10.28 -4.97 -2.64
N GLY A 40 -9.73 -6.07 -3.14
CA GLY A 40 -9.88 -6.49 -4.54
C GLY A 40 -9.02 -5.70 -5.51
N LEU A 41 -7.91 -5.12 -5.04
CA LEU A 41 -6.88 -4.58 -5.91
C LEU A 41 -5.94 -5.70 -6.36
N HIS A 42 -5.43 -5.58 -7.58
CA HIS A 42 -4.57 -6.54 -8.25
C HIS A 42 -3.28 -5.85 -8.73
N GLU A 43 -2.31 -6.64 -9.19
CA GLU A 43 -1.00 -6.13 -9.67
C GLU A 43 -0.34 -5.16 -8.67
N VAL A 44 -0.40 -5.50 -7.37
CA VAL A 44 0.13 -4.66 -6.29
C VAL A 44 1.66 -4.64 -6.34
N SER A 45 2.25 -3.45 -6.39
CA SER A 45 3.69 -3.23 -6.32
C SER A 45 3.99 -2.28 -5.16
N ILE A 46 4.88 -2.71 -4.27
CA ILE A 46 5.26 -1.96 -3.07
C ILE A 46 6.76 -1.70 -3.12
N PHE A 47 7.13 -0.46 -2.89
CA PHE A 47 8.52 -0.03 -2.70
C PHE A 47 8.64 0.64 -1.34
N SER A 48 9.44 0.05 -0.45
CA SER A 48 9.60 0.51 0.92
C SER A 48 11.07 0.66 1.28
N LEU A 49 11.43 1.85 1.76
CA LEU A 49 12.66 2.13 2.49
C LEU A 49 12.28 2.65 3.87
N SER A 50 13.23 2.68 4.81
CA SER A 50 12.99 3.22 6.15
C SER A 50 12.50 4.68 6.15
N SER A 51 12.74 5.42 5.06
CA SER A 51 12.42 6.84 4.90
C SER A 51 11.36 7.14 3.85
N THR A 52 10.83 6.15 3.14
CA THR A 52 9.79 6.37 2.13
C THR A 52 9.05 5.07 1.83
N ILE A 53 7.74 5.17 1.61
CA ILE A 53 6.90 4.05 1.20
C ILE A 53 6.07 4.49 0.01
N SER A 54 6.05 3.64 -1.02
CA SER A 54 5.21 3.80 -2.20
C SER A 54 4.46 2.51 -2.48
N VAL A 55 3.20 2.64 -2.91
CA VAL A 55 2.37 1.53 -3.35
C VAL A 55 1.67 1.93 -4.65
N SER A 56 1.62 0.99 -5.59
CA SER A 56 0.77 1.07 -6.76
C SER A 56 -0.06 -0.18 -6.88
N ALA A 57 -1.31 -0.04 -7.31
CA ALA A 57 -2.16 -1.17 -7.61
C ALA A 57 -3.15 -0.81 -8.71
N LYS A 58 -3.80 -1.84 -9.23
CA LYS A 58 -4.81 -1.77 -10.27
C LYS A 58 -6.13 -2.28 -9.72
N ASP A 59 -7.23 -1.61 -10.04
CA ASP A 59 -8.56 -2.10 -9.69
C ASP A 59 -9.10 -3.12 -10.72
N ALA A 60 -10.35 -3.56 -10.53
CA ALA A 60 -11.01 -4.51 -11.43
C ALA A 60 -11.36 -3.90 -12.80
N ASP A 61 -11.52 -2.57 -12.87
CA ASP A 61 -11.83 -1.84 -14.11
C ASP A 61 -10.56 -1.59 -14.94
N GLY A 62 -9.40 -1.84 -14.34
CA GLY A 62 -8.09 -1.75 -14.97
C GLY A 62 -7.38 -0.43 -14.73
N ASP A 63 -7.94 0.44 -13.87
CA ASP A 63 -7.34 1.71 -13.51
C ASP A 63 -6.20 1.50 -12.51
N THR A 64 -5.01 1.94 -12.91
CA THR A 64 -3.81 1.88 -12.09
C THR A 64 -3.60 3.22 -11.39
N LYS A 65 -3.39 3.17 -10.07
CA LYS A 65 -3.06 4.34 -9.25
C LYS A 65 -1.87 4.04 -8.36
N SER A 66 -1.18 5.09 -7.95
CA SER A 66 -0.06 5.02 -7.01
C SER A 66 -0.14 6.10 -5.95
N ARG A 67 0.41 5.81 -4.77
CA ARG A 67 0.54 6.72 -3.63
C ARG A 67 1.90 6.53 -2.98
N GLN A 68 2.44 7.61 -2.44
CA GLN A 68 3.74 7.63 -1.76
C GLN A 68 3.69 8.56 -0.54
N VAL A 69 4.39 8.17 0.53
CA VAL A 69 4.64 8.98 1.72
C VAL A 69 6.10 8.86 2.15
N SER A 70 6.61 9.89 2.83
CA SER A 70 7.96 9.92 3.42
C SER A 70 7.91 10.25 4.91
#